data_AF-A0A7W1F670-F1
#
_entry.id   AF-A0A7W1F670-F1
#
_cell.length_a   1.000
_cell.length_b   1.000
_cell.length_c   1.000
_cell.angle_alpha   90.00
_cell.angle_beta   90.00
_cell.angle_gamma   90.00
#
_symmetry.space_group_name_H-M   'P 1'
#
loop_
_entity.id
_entity.type
_entity.pdbx_description
1 polymer ?
#
loop_
_entity_poly.entity_id
_entity_poly.type
_entity_poly.pdbx_seq_one_letter_code
_entity_poly.pdbx_strand_id
1 'polypeptide(L)'
;MSRLPSWWKPLALLAAVALLPLIDLALPPKLRFGYDLVPVLYFAILGLGLNLVVGCTGMLNLGAAAFMAIGAFAFAILTCEVYPFQVGFWWGLLGTLIVGGAGAANHAPARRLPRHRHPGLRRDRPGPAA
;
A
#
# COMPACT_ATOMS: atom_id res chain seq x y z
N MET A 1 2.23 45.35 -20.05
CA MET A 1 1.99 43.92 -19.79
C MET A 1 2.67 43.53 -18.47
N SER A 2 1.94 43.69 -17.36
CA SER A 2 2.42 43.45 -15.99
C SER A 2 2.64 41.95 -15.74
N ARG A 3 3.88 41.58 -15.43
CA ARG A 3 4.24 40.23 -15.01
C ARG A 3 3.62 39.95 -13.64
N LEU A 4 2.45 39.31 -13.62
CA LEU A 4 1.84 38.86 -12.39
C LEU A 4 2.84 37.95 -11.63
N PRO A 5 3.09 38.20 -10.33
CA PRO A 5 4.03 37.42 -9.54
C PRO A 5 3.61 35.94 -9.52
N SER A 6 4.49 35.06 -9.97
CA SER A 6 4.21 33.63 -10.16
C SER A 6 3.91 32.87 -8.87
N TRP A 7 4.11 33.48 -7.70
CA TRP A 7 3.80 32.91 -6.38
C TRP A 7 2.30 32.83 -6.08
N TRP A 8 1.45 33.58 -6.79
CA TRP A 8 0.00 33.46 -6.65
C TRP A 8 -0.59 32.23 -7.37
N LYS A 9 0.09 31.73 -8.40
CA LYS A 9 -0.35 30.54 -9.15
C LYS A 9 -0.47 29.28 -8.27
N PRO A 10 0.51 28.91 -7.43
CA PRO A 10 0.36 27.75 -6.55
C PRO A 10 -0.74 27.98 -5.50
N LEU A 11 -0.91 29.20 -4.99
CA LEU A 11 -1.96 29.52 -4.03
C LEU A 11 -3.36 29.42 -4.67
N ALA A 12 -3.51 29.92 -5.90
CA ALA A 12 -4.73 29.81 -6.70
C ALA A 12 -5.00 28.36 -7.13
N LEU A 13 -3.95 27.57 -7.41
CA LEU A 13 -4.06 26.13 -7.67
C LEU A 13 -4.54 25.39 -6.42
N LEU A 14 -4.00 25.71 -5.25
CA LEU A 14 -4.38 25.12 -3.96
C LEU A 14 -5.81 25.49 -3.58
N ALA A 15 -6.22 26.75 -3.82
CA ALA A 15 -7.59 27.21 -3.65
C ALA A 15 -8.55 26.58 -4.66
N ALA A 16 -8.15 26.37 -5.91
CA ALA A 16 -8.95 25.68 -6.92
C ALA A 16 -9.11 24.18 -6.61
N VAL A 17 -8.05 23.54 -6.09
CA VAL A 17 -8.08 22.16 -5.57
C VAL A 17 -8.96 22.05 -4.33
N ALA A 18 -8.97 23.07 -3.46
CA ALA A 18 -9.88 23.14 -2.32
C ALA A 18 -11.34 23.47 -2.72
N LEU A 19 -11.57 24.12 -3.87
CA LEU A 19 -12.91 24.40 -4.42
C LEU A 19 -13.52 23.21 -5.15
N LEU A 20 -12.70 22.29 -5.67
CA LEU A 20 -13.12 21.08 -6.37
C LEU A 20 -14.17 20.23 -5.58
N PRO A 21 -14.03 19.95 -4.27
CA PRO A 21 -15.05 19.22 -3.51
C PRO A 21 -16.36 20.01 -3.34
N LEU A 22 -16.31 21.35 -3.40
CA LEU A 22 -17.50 22.21 -3.29
C LEU A 22 -18.29 22.27 -4.62
N ILE A 23 -17.58 22.18 -5.75
CA ILE A 23 -18.17 22.14 -7.10
C ILE A 23 -18.79 20.76 -7.37
N ASP A 24 -18.19 19.67 -6.87
CA ASP A 24 -18.72 18.30 -6.99
C ASP A 24 -19.98 18.09 -6.10
N LEU A 25 -20.14 18.89 -5.04
CA LEU A 25 -21.34 18.90 -4.20
C LEU A 25 -22.54 19.58 -4.89
N ALA A 26 -22.29 20.55 -5.77
CA ALA A 26 -23.32 21.29 -6.50
C ALA A 26 -23.80 20.61 -7.80
N LEU A 27 -23.15 19.51 -8.22
CA LEU A 27 -23.45 18.79 -9.47
C LEU A 27 -24.36 17.57 -9.26
N PRO A 28 -25.19 17.19 -10.27
CA PRO A 28 -26.07 16.03 -10.19
C PRO A 28 -25.29 14.72 -10.01
N PRO A 29 -25.85 13.71 -9.28
CA PRO A 29 -25.16 12.46 -8.93
C PRO A 29 -24.55 11.68 -10.11
N LYS A 30 -25.06 11.87 -11.33
CA LYS A 30 -24.64 11.17 -12.55
C LYS A 30 -23.38 11.73 -13.22
N LEU A 31 -22.92 12.92 -12.84
CA LEU A 31 -21.77 13.62 -13.46
C LEU A 31 -20.65 13.89 -12.44
N ARG A 32 -20.71 13.27 -11.25
CA ARG A 32 -19.65 13.35 -10.25
C ARG A 32 -18.45 12.53 -10.67
N PHE A 33 -17.59 13.11 -11.50
CA PHE A 33 -16.31 12.50 -11.85
C PHE A 33 -15.44 12.24 -10.61
N GLY A 34 -15.62 13.03 -9.54
CA GLY A 34 -14.90 12.86 -8.28
C GLY A 34 -15.11 11.50 -7.63
N TYR A 35 -16.31 10.93 -7.69
CA TYR A 35 -16.62 9.68 -7.00
C TYR A 35 -15.91 8.47 -7.62
N ASP A 36 -15.84 8.41 -8.96
CA ASP A 36 -15.21 7.29 -9.67
C ASP A 36 -13.70 7.47 -9.83
N LEU A 37 -13.20 8.71 -9.93
CA LEU A 37 -11.76 8.98 -10.06
C LEU A 37 -11.00 8.69 -8.76
N VAL A 38 -11.56 8.98 -7.59
CA VAL A 38 -10.89 8.76 -6.30
C VAL A 38 -10.42 7.30 -6.09
N PRO A 39 -11.27 6.27 -6.25
CA PRO A 39 -10.82 4.88 -6.10
C PRO A 39 -9.82 4.49 -7.19
N VAL A 40 -9.95 5.00 -8.42
CA VAL A 40 -8.98 4.74 -9.50
C VAL A 40 -7.61 5.31 -9.15
N LEU A 41 -7.54 6.56 -8.68
CA LEU A 41 -6.29 7.18 -8.23
C LEU A 41 -5.71 6.45 -7.01
N TYR A 42 -6.54 6.03 -6.07
CA TYR A 42 -6.12 5.24 -4.91
C TYR A 42 -5.43 3.95 -5.35
N PHE A 43 -6.07 3.13 -6.20
CA PHE A 43 -5.46 1.91 -6.72
C PHE A 43 -4.25 2.17 -7.61
N ALA A 44 -4.21 3.28 -8.36
CA ALA A 44 -3.05 3.68 -9.14
C ALA A 44 -1.84 3.99 -8.25
N ILE A 45 -2.03 4.72 -7.15
CA ILE A 45 -0.95 5.02 -6.18
C ILE A 45 -0.49 3.74 -5.48
N LEU A 46 -1.41 2.87 -5.06
CA LEU A 46 -1.06 1.57 -4.45
C LEU A 46 -0.26 0.68 -5.42
N GLY A 47 -0.73 0.56 -6.67
CA GLY A 47 -0.06 -0.21 -7.71
C GLY A 47 1.30 0.38 -8.08
N LEU A 48 1.42 1.71 -8.17
CA LEU A 48 2.67 2.40 -8.43
C LEU A 48 3.66 2.21 -7.28
N GLY A 49 3.22 2.27 -6.03
CA GLY A 49 4.03 1.98 -4.86
C GLY A 49 4.55 0.54 -4.86
N LEU A 50 3.68 -0.43 -5.15
CA LEU A 50 4.08 -1.84 -5.25
C LEU A 50 5.06 -2.09 -6.41
N ASN A 51 4.77 -1.53 -7.59
CA ASN A 51 5.61 -1.66 -8.78
C ASN A 51 6.98 -0.99 -8.63
N LEU A 52 7.07 0.12 -7.88
CA LEU A 52 8.34 0.76 -7.55
C LEU A 52 9.24 -0.19 -6.74
N VAL A 53 8.67 -0.86 -5.74
CA VAL A 53 9.41 -1.83 -4.93
C VAL A 53 9.86 -3.03 -5.76
N VAL A 54 8.99 -3.54 -6.64
CA VAL A 54 9.34 -4.63 -7.58
C VAL A 54 10.45 -4.21 -8.54
N GLY A 55 10.43 -2.98 -9.04
CA GLY A 55 11.46 -2.43 -9.91
C GLY A 55 12.82 -2.30 -9.21
N CYS A 56 12.84 -1.94 -7.93
CA CYS A 56 14.07 -1.86 -7.14
C CYS A 56 14.64 -3.23 -6.74
N THR A 57 13.81 -4.25 -6.57
CA THR A 57 14.25 -5.59 -6.12
C THR A 57 14.38 -6.61 -7.24
N GLY A 58 13.84 -6.33 -8.42
CA GLY A 58 13.81 -7.26 -9.56
C GLY A 58 12.95 -8.51 -9.35
N MET A 59 12.19 -8.59 -8.24
CA MET A 59 11.38 -9.74 -7.84
C MET A 59 9.97 -9.30 -7.43
N LEU A 60 8.97 -10.10 -7.80
CA LEU A 60 7.57 -9.83 -7.46
C LEU A 60 7.34 -9.87 -5.93
N ASN A 61 6.90 -8.74 -5.36
CA ASN A 61 6.74 -8.57 -3.91
C ASN A 61 5.30 -8.89 -3.47
N LEU A 62 4.97 -10.18 -3.40
CA LEU A 62 3.64 -10.67 -2.98
C LEU A 62 3.34 -10.37 -1.50
N GLY A 63 4.38 -10.33 -0.64
CA GLY A 63 4.23 -10.05 0.78
C GLY A 63 3.76 -8.61 1.07
N ALA A 64 4.36 -7.62 0.41
CA ALA A 64 3.92 -6.22 0.55
C ALA A 64 2.47 -6.01 0.06
N ALA A 65 2.09 -6.69 -1.03
CA ALA A 65 0.71 -6.67 -1.53
C ALA A 65 -0.28 -7.26 -0.51
N ALA A 66 0.07 -8.38 0.12
CA ALA A 66 -0.78 -9.04 1.12
C ALA A 66 -1.00 -8.15 2.36
N PHE A 67 0.05 -7.49 2.89
CA PHE A 67 -0.11 -6.61 4.04
C PHE A 67 -0.90 -5.34 3.73
N MET A 68 -0.68 -4.76 2.55
CA MET A 68 -1.46 -3.63 2.07
C MET A 68 -2.96 -3.97 1.98
N ALA A 69 -3.30 -5.16 1.47
CA ALA A 69 -4.68 -5.63 1.38
C ALA A 69 -5.31 -5.87 2.77
N ILE A 70 -4.58 -6.53 3.68
CA ILE A 70 -5.05 -6.82 5.04
C ILE A 70 -5.36 -5.52 5.81
N GLY A 71 -4.49 -4.51 5.72
CA GLY A 71 -4.70 -3.22 6.38
C GLY A 71 -5.94 -2.48 5.85
N ALA A 72 -6.11 -2.44 4.52
CA ALA A 72 -7.28 -1.82 3.89
C ALA A 72 -8.59 -2.54 4.25
N PHE A 73 -8.59 -3.87 4.26
CA PHE A 73 -9.77 -4.66 4.64
C PHE A 73 -10.13 -4.50 6.11
N ALA A 74 -9.14 -4.49 7.01
CA ALA A 74 -9.38 -4.22 8.42
C ALA A 74 -10.04 -2.84 8.60
N PHE A 75 -9.58 -1.82 7.86
CA PHE A 75 -10.11 -0.46 7.99
C PHE A 75 -11.54 -0.38 7.47
N ALA A 76 -11.81 -1.04 6.34
CA ALA A 76 -13.12 -1.13 5.76
C ALA A 76 -14.11 -1.83 6.71
N ILE A 77 -13.73 -2.95 7.33
CA ILE A 77 -14.61 -3.69 8.26
C ILE A 77 -14.90 -2.86 9.53
N LEU A 78 -13.89 -2.15 10.06
CA LEU A 78 -14.06 -1.33 11.27
C LEU A 78 -14.84 -0.02 11.01
N THR A 79 -14.87 0.46 9.78
CA THR A 79 -15.50 1.75 9.44
C THR A 79 -16.87 1.59 8.76
N CYS A 80 -17.23 0.39 8.31
CA CYS A 80 -18.47 0.16 7.58
C CYS A 80 -19.71 0.23 8.48
N GLU A 81 -20.68 1.10 8.13
CA GLU A 81 -21.94 1.30 8.85
C GLU A 81 -22.85 0.07 8.92
N VAL A 82 -22.60 -0.95 8.10
CA VAL A 82 -23.34 -2.22 8.09
C VAL A 82 -23.08 -3.05 9.35
N TYR A 83 -21.96 -2.82 10.04
CA TYR A 83 -21.64 -3.46 11.32
C TYR A 83 -21.84 -2.47 12.49
N PRO A 84 -22.37 -2.90 13.65
CA PRO A 84 -22.73 -2.01 14.77
C PRO A 84 -21.53 -1.33 15.44
N PHE A 85 -20.31 -1.69 15.06
CA PHE A 85 -19.07 -1.09 15.53
C PHE A 85 -18.70 0.05 14.58
N GLN A 86 -19.41 1.17 14.66
CA GLN A 86 -18.97 2.45 14.09
C GLN A 86 -17.79 2.99 14.90
N VAL A 87 -16.69 2.24 14.94
CA VAL A 87 -15.46 2.70 15.59
C VAL A 87 -14.95 3.83 14.73
N GLY A 88 -15.24 5.06 15.17
CA GLY A 88 -14.92 6.27 14.41
C GLY A 88 -13.47 6.27 13.90
N PHE A 89 -13.21 7.05 12.84
CA PHE A 89 -11.96 7.07 12.07
C PHE A 89 -10.68 6.75 12.87
N TRP A 90 -10.50 7.40 14.03
CA TRP A 90 -9.33 7.23 14.90
C TRP A 90 -9.18 5.81 15.46
N TRP A 91 -10.28 5.20 15.90
CA TRP A 91 -10.28 3.83 16.44
C TRP A 91 -10.16 2.79 15.33
N GLY A 92 -10.78 3.03 14.18
CA GLY A 92 -10.56 2.23 12.97
C GLY A 92 -9.09 2.22 12.55
N LEU A 93 -8.47 3.42 12.52
CA LEU A 93 -7.06 3.59 12.19
C LEU A 93 -6.16 2.83 13.17
N LEU A 94 -6.37 2.99 14.48
CA LEU A 94 -5.60 2.27 15.50
C LEU A 94 -5.77 0.75 15.38
N GLY A 95 -7.00 0.27 15.18
CA GLY A 95 -7.29 -1.15 14.99
C GLY A 95 -6.56 -1.73 13.78
N THR A 96 -6.51 -0.99 12.67
CA THR A 96 -5.78 -1.45 11.47
C THR A 96 -4.27 -1.45 11.64
N LEU A 97 -3.73 -0.51 12.40
CA LEU A 97 -2.30 -0.48 12.70
C LEU A 97 -1.90 -1.73 13.49
N ILE A 98 -2.75 -2.16 14.43
CA ILE A 98 -2.55 -3.37 15.21
C ILE A 98 -2.66 -4.62 14.33
N VAL A 99 -3.70 -4.71 13.48
CA VAL A 99 -3.90 -5.86 12.59
C VAL A 99 -2.76 -5.97 11.56
N GLY A 100 -2.36 -4.85 10.95
CA GLY A 100 -1.22 -4.79 10.03
C GLY A 100 0.10 -5.13 10.72
N GLY A 101 0.33 -4.62 11.92
CA GLY A 101 1.51 -4.90 12.75
C GLY A 101 1.59 -6.37 13.19
N ALA A 102 0.46 -6.97 13.58
CA ALA A 102 0.37 -8.39 13.92
C ALA A 102 0.65 -9.29 12.70
N GLY A 103 0.15 -8.90 11.52
CA GLY A 103 0.48 -9.56 10.26
C GLY A 103 1.98 -9.56 9.98
N ALA A 104 2.65 -8.42 10.17
CA ALA A 104 4.09 -8.29 9.99
C ALA A 104 4.88 -9.15 10.99
N ALA A 105 4.45 -9.19 12.26
CA ALA A 105 5.08 -10.02 13.29
C ALA A 105 5.04 -11.53 12.95
N ASN A 106 3.95 -12.00 12.36
CA ASN A 106 3.78 -13.40 11.98
C ASN A 106 4.56 -13.81 10.71
N HIS A 107 5.02 -12.85 9.90
CA HIS A 107 5.83 -13.10 8.70
C HIS A 107 7.33 -13.15 8.94
N ALA A 108 7.78 -13.13 10.20
CA ALA A 108 9.19 -13.32 10.53
C ALA A 108 9.70 -14.59 9.83
N PRO A 109 10.77 -14.49 9.01
CA PRO A 109 11.17 -15.55 8.10
C PRO A 109 11.44 -16.81 8.89
N ALA A 110 10.81 -17.89 8.45
CA ALA A 110 10.90 -19.22 9.02
C ALA A 110 12.34 -19.47 9.50
N ARG A 111 12.46 -19.66 10.82
CA ARG A 111 13.68 -20.06 11.50
C ARG A 111 14.39 -21.05 10.61
N ARG A 112 15.57 -20.64 10.14
CA ARG A 112 16.45 -21.45 9.30
C ARG A 112 16.41 -22.86 9.86
N LEU A 113 15.91 -23.81 9.08
CA LEU A 113 16.06 -25.21 9.42
C LEU A 113 17.55 -25.41 9.75
N PRO A 114 17.89 -26.02 10.90
CA PRO A 114 19.25 -26.44 11.17
C PRO A 114 19.71 -27.19 9.93
N ARG A 115 20.71 -26.65 9.26
CA ARG A 115 21.23 -27.20 8.01
C ARG A 115 21.79 -28.57 8.38
N HIS A 116 20.98 -29.62 8.23
CA HIS A 116 21.39 -30.97 8.55
C HIS A 116 22.44 -31.36 7.50
N ARG A 117 23.70 -31.17 7.87
CA ARG A 117 24.86 -31.47 7.04
C ARG A 117 24.88 -32.99 6.88
N HIS A 118 24.51 -33.50 5.71
CA HIS A 118 24.68 -34.92 5.42
C HIS A 118 26.19 -35.25 5.42
N PRO A 119 26.68 -36.18 6.26
CA PRO A 119 28.10 -36.53 6.35
C PRO A 119 28.67 -37.31 5.14
N GLY A 120 27.87 -37.53 4.08
CA GLY A 120 28.17 -38.54 3.06
C GLY A 120 28.96 -38.08 1.82
N LEU A 121 29.27 -36.79 1.63
CA LEU A 121 29.82 -36.28 0.35
C LEU A 121 31.32 -35.97 0.40
N ARG A 122 32.11 -36.77 1.13
CA ARG A 122 33.56 -36.55 1.25
C ARG A 122 34.40 -37.80 1.03
N ARG A 123 34.13 -38.59 0.00
CA ARG A 123 35.04 -39.62 -0.51
C ARG A 123 34.58 -39.99 -1.92
N ASP A 124 35.23 -39.37 -2.90
CA ASP A 124 35.51 -39.93 -4.24
C ASP A 124 36.08 -38.78 -5.10
N ARG A 125 37.34 -38.43 -4.82
CA ARG A 125 38.22 -37.81 -5.81
C ARG A 125 39.24 -38.88 -6.20
N PRO A 126 39.22 -39.43 -7.42
CA PRO A 126 40.36 -40.16 -7.93
C PRO A 126 41.52 -39.17 -8.08
N GLY A 127 42.68 -39.50 -7.49
CA GLY A 127 43.90 -38.73 -7.67
C GLY A 127 44.37 -38.77 -9.13
N PRO A 128 45.17 -37.78 -9.59
CA PRO A 128 45.70 -37.77 -10.95
C PRO A 128 46.55 -39.02 -11.16
N ALA A 129 46.19 -39.80 -12.17
CA ALA A 129 47.00 -40.91 -12.66
C ALA A 129 48.36 -40.34 -13.12
N ALA A 130 49.42 -40.85 -12.51
CA ALA A 130 50.81 -40.63 -12.93
C ALA A 130 51.13 -41.43 -14.20
#